data_AF-L9XEV8-F1
#
_entry.id   AF-L9XEV8-F1
#
_cell.length_a   1.000
_cell.length_b   1.000
_cell.length_c   1.000
_cell.angle_alpha   90.00
_cell.angle_beta   90.00
_cell.angle_gamma   90.00
#
_symmetry.space_group_name_H-M   'P 1'
#
loop_
_entity.id
_entity.type
_entity.pdbx_description
1 polymer ?
#
loop_
_entity_poly.entity_id
_entity_poly.type
_entity_poly.pdbx_seq_one_letter_code
_entity_poly.pdbx_strand_id
1 'polypeptide(L)' 'MAHSPELPKRYVCVDCQTIHAGTVAERTDTGHRYEPPGACGCCDGTEFVSEADWPHVDR' A
#
# COMPACT_ATOMS: atom_id res chain seq x y z
N MET A 1 10.90 10.99 24.89
CA MET A 1 10.55 11.25 23.47
C MET A 1 10.38 9.89 22.82
N ALA A 2 9.17 9.54 22.40
CA ALA A 2 8.93 8.28 21.69
C ALA A 2 9.24 8.51 20.22
N HIS A 3 10.28 7.86 19.69
CA HIS A 3 10.49 7.78 18.25
C HIS A 3 9.34 6.93 17.69
N SER A 4 8.35 7.56 17.05
CA SER A 4 7.40 6.81 16.25
C SER A 4 8.11 6.45 14.95
N PRO A 5 8.27 5.16 14.62
CA PRO A 5 8.85 4.76 13.35
C PRO A 5 7.98 5.26 12.20
N GLU A 6 8.62 5.50 11.05
CA GLU A 6 7.90 5.71 9.79
C GLU A 6 7.03 4.50 9.51
N LEU A 7 5.74 4.74 9.26
CA LEU A 7 4.82 3.69 8.83
C LEU A 7 4.91 3.56 7.30
N PRO A 8 4.98 2.33 6.76
CA PRO A 8 4.93 2.14 5.32
C PRO A 8 3.58 2.62 4.78
N LYS A 9 3.57 3.05 3.51
CA LYS A 9 2.31 3.24 2.79
C LYS A 9 1.54 1.93 2.74
N ARG A 10 0.21 2.02 2.74
CA ARG A 10 -0.68 0.87 2.71
C ARG A 10 -1.56 0.93 1.48
N TYR A 11 -1.87 -0.25 0.96
CA TYR A 11 -2.65 -0.45 -0.24
C TYR A 11 -3.78 -1.43 0.02
N VAL A 12 -4.98 -1.12 -0.45
CA VAL A 12 -6.17 -1.96 -0.35
C VAL A 12 -6.34 -2.72 -1.66
N CYS A 13 -6.43 -4.05 -1.60
CA CYS A 13 -6.84 -4.85 -2.75
C CYS A 13 -8.30 -4.53 -3.11
N VAL A 14 -8.57 -4.14 -4.35
CA VAL A 14 -9.94 -3.74 -4.75
C VAL A 14 -10.91 -4.94 -4.80
N ASP A 15 -10.40 -6.15 -4.98
CA ASP A 15 -11.21 -7.37 -5.11
C ASP A 15 -11.67 -7.92 -3.75
N CYS A 16 -10.75 -8.01 -2.78
CA CYS A 16 -11.02 -8.66 -1.49
C CYS A 16 -10.82 -7.77 -0.26
N GLN A 17 -10.46 -6.49 -0.46
CA GLN A 17 -10.32 -5.47 0.59
C GLN A 17 -9.24 -5.73 1.65
N THR A 18 -8.37 -6.72 1.43
CA THR A 18 -7.20 -6.94 2.29
C THR A 18 -6.21 -5.79 2.16
N ILE A 19 -5.71 -5.30 3.30
CA ILE A 19 -4.68 -4.25 3.36
C ILE A 19 -3.29 -4.88 3.28
N HIS A 20 -2.46 -4.35 2.39
CA HIS A 20 -1.06 -4.72 2.23
C HIS A 20 -0.14 -3.54 2.56
N ALA A 21 1.00 -3.81 3.17
CA ALA A 21 2.09 -2.84 3.22
C ALA A 21 2.69 -2.64 1.81
N GLY A 22 3.04 -1.41 1.49
CA GLY A 22 3.71 -1.06 0.24
C GLY A 22 5.11 -1.65 0.17
N THR A 23 5.50 -2.03 -1.04
CA THR A 23 6.87 -2.45 -1.36
C THR A 23 7.72 -1.22 -1.61
N VAL A 24 8.93 -1.16 -1.04
CA VAL A 24 9.88 -0.05 -1.31
C VAL A 24 10.43 -0.23 -2.73
N ALA A 25 9.93 0.57 -3.66
CA ALA A 25 10.37 0.58 -5.05
C ALA A 25 11.66 1.39 -5.22
N GLU A 26 11.82 2.46 -4.44
CA GLU A 26 12.98 3.34 -4.52
C GLU A 26 13.32 3.93 -3.14
N ARG A 27 14.62 4.12 -2.89
CA ARG A 27 15.13 4.89 -1.75
C ARG A 27 15.56 6.26 -2.27
N THR A 28 14.98 7.31 -1.70
CA THR A 28 15.22 8.70 -2.07
C THR A 28 15.93 9.44 -0.93
N ASP A 29 16.52 10.60 -1.23
CA ASP A 29 17.16 11.45 -0.21
C ASP A 29 16.17 11.92 0.88
N THR A 30 14.87 11.93 0.58
CA THR A 30 13.80 12.40 1.46
C THR A 30 12.94 11.28 2.06
N GLY A 31 13.26 10.00 1.81
CA GLY A 31 12.49 8.87 2.33
C GLY A 31 12.34 7.72 1.33
N HIS A 32 11.22 7.00 1.40
CA HIS A 32 10.95 5.82 0.57
C HIS A 32 9.79 6.05 -0.40
N ARG A 33 9.96 5.66 -1.66
CA ARG A 33 8.86 5.54 -2.61
C ARG A 33 8.28 4.13 -2.48
N TYR A 34 6.99 4.06 -2.20
CA TYR A 34 6.26 2.81 -2.04
C TYR A 34 5.38 2.54 -3.25
N GLU A 35 5.26 1.28 -3.65
CA GLU A 35 4.35 0.79 -4.68
C GLU A 35 3.51 -0.38 -4.12
N PRO A 36 2.31 -0.65 -4.67
CA PRO A 36 1.54 -1.82 -4.27
C PRO A 36 2.30 -3.12 -4.60
N PRO A 37 1.99 -4.25 -3.93
CA PRO A 37 2.53 -5.54 -4.31
C PRO A 37 2.04 -5.94 -5.71
N GLY A 38 2.79 -6.81 -6.40
CA GLY A 38 2.42 -7.27 -7.74
C GLY A 38 1.16 -8.13 -7.80
N ALA A 39 0.78 -8.78 -6.68
CA ALA A 39 -0.45 -9.54 -6.54
C ALA A 39 -0.89 -9.61 -5.07
N CYS A 40 -2.18 -9.79 -4.84
CA CYS A 40 -2.76 -9.93 -3.51
C CYS A 40 -2.47 -11.32 -2.98
N GLY A 41 -1.72 -11.42 -1.89
CA GLY A 41 -1.43 -12.72 -1.25
C GLY A 41 -2.66 -13.45 -0.67
N CYS A 42 -3.86 -12.85 -0.73
CA CYS A 42 -5.11 -13.47 -0.28
C CYS A 42 -6.00 -13.96 -1.44
N CYS A 43 -6.08 -13.23 -2.56
CA CYS A 43 -7.02 -13.54 -3.65
C CYS A 43 -6.39 -13.52 -5.06
N ASP A 44 -5.08 -13.31 -5.16
CA ASP A 44 -4.32 -13.17 -6.40
C ASP A 44 -4.73 -11.99 -7.31
N GLY A 45 -5.65 -11.13 -6.85
CA GLY A 45 -6.00 -9.86 -7.51
C GLY A 45 -4.79 -8.94 -7.68
N THR A 46 -4.74 -8.20 -8.78
CA THR A 46 -3.58 -7.35 -9.14
C THR A 46 -3.86 -5.86 -9.05
N GLU A 47 -5.11 -5.49 -8.77
CA GLU A 47 -5.54 -4.11 -8.66
C GLU A 47 -5.56 -3.66 -7.19
N PHE A 48 -4.93 -2.52 -6.96
CA PHE A 48 -4.75 -1.93 -5.63
C PHE A 48 -4.96 -0.43 -5.68
N VAL A 49 -5.47 0.12 -4.58
CA VAL A 49 -5.52 1.56 -4.34
C VAL A 49 -4.82 1.89 -3.03
N SER A 50 -4.30 3.11 -2.88
CA SER A 50 -3.77 3.57 -1.59
C SER A 50 -4.87 3.57 -0.53
N GLU A 51 -4.54 3.23 0.73
CA GLU A 51 -5.51 3.28 1.85
C GLU A 51 -6.12 4.68 2.01
N ALA A 52 -5.36 5.73 1.70
CA ALA A 52 -5.83 7.11 1.80
C ALA A 52 -6.91 7.47 0.77
N ASP A 53 -6.96 6.75 -0.36
CA ASP A 53 -7.94 6.98 -1.43
C ASP A 53 -9.14 5.99 -1.35
N TRP A 54 -9.10 5.02 -0.44
CA TRP A 54 -10.22 4.08 -0.20
C TRP A 54 -11.26 4.68 0.77
N PRO A 55 -12.59 4.45 0.59
CA PRO A 55 -13.26 3.69 -0.46
C PRO A 55 -13.70 4.57 -1.64
N HIS A 56 -13.08 5.74 -1.84
CA HIS A 56 -13.51 6.73 -2.83
C HIS A 56 -13.24 6.30 -4.28
N VAL A 57 -12.70 5.09 -4.49
CA VAL A 57 -12.64 4.43 -5.78
C VAL A 57 -14.01 3.86 -6.13
N ASP A 58 -14.64 4.41 -7.17
CA ASP A 58 -15.83 3.82 -7.78
C ASP A 58 -15.44 2.50 -8.46
N ARG A 59 -16.20 1.43 -8.19
CA ARG A 59 -16.04 0.10 -8.79
C ARG A 59 -17.06 -0.15 -9.89
#